data_AF-A0A9E7NAQ0-F1
#
_entry.id   AF-A0A9E7NAQ0-F1
#
_cell.length_a   1.000
_cell.length_b   1.000
_cell.length_c   1.000
_cell.angle_alpha   90.00
_cell.angle_beta   90.00
_cell.angle_gamma   90.00
#
_symmetry.space_group_name_H-M   'P 1'
#
loop_
_entity.id
_entity.type
_entity.pdbx_description
1 polymer ?
#
loop_
_entity_poly.entity_id
_entity_poly.type
_entity_poly.pdbx_seq_one_letter_code
_entity_poly.pdbx_strand_id
1 'polypeptide(L)' 'MSEETDHGRDVELAKEDPEADEDEELTEEEKEARRRRAEEERKDDIEHGSTERENEALEQENPDNHRDEPPHNS' A
#
# COMPACT_ATOMS: atom_id res chain seq x y z
N MET A 1 -12.40 -32.25 -19.10
CA MET A 1 -11.08 -31.67 -18.83
C MET A 1 -11.14 -31.20 -17.40
N SER A 2 -10.41 -31.87 -16.51
CA SER A 2 -10.40 -31.56 -15.08
C SER A 2 -9.27 -30.58 -14.84
N GLU A 3 -9.60 -29.36 -14.45
CA GLU A 3 -8.62 -28.41 -13.93
C GLU A 3 -9.09 -28.05 -12.52
N GLU A 4 -8.68 -28.89 -11.58
CA GLU A 4 -8.73 -28.63 -10.16
C GLU A 4 -7.64 -27.60 -9.89
N THR A 5 -8.01 -26.32 -9.91
CA THR A 5 -7.08 -25.23 -9.66
C THR A 5 -6.80 -25.18 -8.17
N ASP A 6 -5.83 -26.01 -7.76
CA ASP A 6 -5.27 -26.08 -6.42
C ASP A 6 -4.49 -24.79 -6.12
N HIS A 7 -5.24 -23.75 -5.72
CA HIS A 7 -4.70 -22.46 -5.29
C HIS A 7 -4.52 -22.40 -3.76
N GLY A 8 -4.19 -23.52 -3.14
CA GLY A 8 -3.80 -23.56 -1.72
C GLY A 8 -2.31 -23.81 -1.59
N ARG A 9 -1.48 -22.76 -1.51
CA ARG A 9 -0.13 -22.95 -0.97
C ARG A 9 -0.28 -23.12 0.54
N ASP A 10 -0.35 -24.35 1.01
CA ASP A 10 -0.33 -24.67 2.44
C ASP A 10 1.02 -24.22 3.01
N VAL A 11 1.05 -23.02 3.59
CA VAL A 11 2.18 -22.51 4.35
C VAL A 11 1.96 -22.86 5.82
N GLU A 12 2.69 -23.86 6.31
CA GLU A 12 2.76 -24.14 7.74
C GLU A 12 3.51 -23.00 8.42
N LEU A 13 2.77 -22.09 9.07
CA LEU A 13 3.36 -21.04 9.89
C LEU A 13 3.88 -21.67 11.18
N ALA A 14 5.20 -21.69 11.37
CA ALA A 14 5.80 -22.08 12.65
C ALA A 14 5.22 -21.17 13.75
N LYS A 15 4.71 -21.76 14.82
CA LYS A 15 4.26 -21.00 16.00
C LYS A 15 5.49 -20.34 16.61
N GLU A 16 5.55 -19.02 16.49
CA GLU A 16 6.46 -18.18 17.24
C GLU A 16 6.23 -18.42 18.74
N ASP A 17 7.33 -18.55 19.48
CA ASP A 17 7.32 -18.72 20.93
C ASP A 17 6.80 -17.43 21.56
N PRO A 18 5.67 -17.44 22.29
CA PRO A 18 5.12 -16.23 22.89
C PRO A 18 6.03 -15.61 23.97
N GLU A 19 7.10 -16.29 24.38
CA GLU A 19 8.10 -15.78 25.33
C GLU A 19 9.30 -15.09 24.66
N ALA A 20 9.34 -15.00 23.32
CA ALA A 20 10.42 -14.33 22.58
C ALA A 20 10.25 -12.80 22.43
N ASP A 21 9.16 -12.24 22.97
CA ASP A 21 8.74 -10.83 22.82
C ASP A 21 8.76 -10.09 24.18
N GLU A 22 9.81 -10.27 24.98
CA GLU A 22 9.97 -9.61 26.29
C GLU A 22 10.81 -8.33 26.28
N ASP A 23 11.06 -7.72 25.12
CA ASP A 23 11.85 -6.48 25.04
C ASP A 23 11.03 -5.34 24.44
N GLU A 24 10.56 -4.46 25.34
CA GLU A 24 10.00 -3.12 25.11
C GLU A 24 8.53 -3.06 24.68
N GLU A 25 7.62 -3.52 25.55
CA GLU A 25 6.23 -3.10 25.47
C GLU A 25 6.15 -1.57 25.65
N LEU A 26 5.98 -0.86 24.53
CA LEU A 26 5.79 0.59 24.50
C LEU A 26 4.77 1.01 25.56
N THR A 27 5.06 2.08 26.30
CA THR A 27 4.06 2.62 27.23
C THR A 27 2.79 3.00 26.46
N GLU A 28 1.63 2.97 27.12
CA GLU A 28 0.35 3.30 26.46
C GLU A 28 0.38 4.69 25.80
N GLU A 29 1.11 5.64 26.39
CA GLU A 29 1.33 6.98 25.82
C GLU A 29 2.14 6.93 24.52
N GLU A 30 3.16 6.09 24.46
CA GLU A 30 4.00 5.92 23.27
C GLU A 30 3.25 5.19 22.14
N LYS A 31 2.42 4.19 22.50
CA LYS A 31 1.49 3.54 21.57
C LYS A 31 0.48 4.55 21.01
N GLU A 32 -0.07 5.42 21.84
CA GLU A 32 -1.02 6.46 21.42
C GLU A 32 -0.36 7.51 20.52
N ALA A 33 0.84 7.99 20.87
CA ALA A 33 1.59 8.95 20.05
C ALA A 33 1.92 8.38 18.66
N ARG A 34 2.34 7.11 18.61
CA ARG A 34 2.57 6.39 17.35
C ARG A 34 1.29 6.24 16.54
N ARG A 35 0.17 5.90 17.19
CA ARG A 35 -1.13 5.77 16.53
C ARG A 35 -1.61 7.09 15.93
N ARG A 36 -1.46 8.21 16.67
CA ARG A 36 -1.81 9.54 16.18
C ARG A 36 -1.00 9.90 14.94
N ARG A 37 0.33 9.71 14.98
CA ARG A 37 1.21 9.96 13.82
C ARG A 37 0.83 9.13 12.59
N ALA A 38 0.58 7.83 12.79
CA ALA A 38 0.20 6.93 11.70
C ALA A 38 -1.20 7.20 11.13
N GLU A 39 -2.09 7.82 11.91
CA GLU A 39 -3.39 8.27 11.43
C GLU A 39 -3.28 9.59 10.64
N GLU A 40 -2.44 10.52 11.10
CA GLU A 40 -2.14 11.76 10.38
C GLU A 40 -1.49 11.49 9.02
N GLU A 41 -0.48 10.62 8.98
CA GLU A 41 0.18 10.21 7.73
C GLU A 41 -0.82 9.53 6.76
N ARG A 42 -1.73 8.70 7.28
CA ARG A 42 -2.79 8.11 6.45
C ARG A 42 -3.77 9.15 5.90
N LYS A 43 -4.08 10.20 6.66
CA LYS A 43 -4.96 11.27 6.16
C LYS A 43 -4.28 12.07 5.06
N ASP A 44 -3.01 12.39 5.24
CA ASP A 44 -2.19 13.13 4.27
C ASP A 44 -2.06 12.36 2.94
N ASP A 45 -1.73 11.07 2.99
CA ASP A 45 -1.61 10.21 1.81
C ASP A 45 -2.94 10.00 1.07
N ILE A 46 -4.06 9.95 1.81
CA ILE A 46 -5.40 9.89 1.21
C ILE A 46 -5.74 11.21 0.51
N GLU A 47 -5.49 12.35 1.13
CA GLU A 47 -5.82 13.66 0.57
C GLU A 47 -4.96 13.99 -0.65
N HIS A 48 -3.63 13.94 -0.49
CA HIS A 48 -2.69 14.23 -1.57
C HIS A 48 -2.74 13.18 -2.68
N GLY A 49 -2.71 11.89 -2.31
CA GLY A 49 -2.78 10.82 -3.29
C GLY A 49 -4.11 10.78 -4.05
N SER A 50 -5.21 11.28 -3.48
CA SER A 50 -6.48 11.36 -4.22
C SER A 50 -6.40 12.40 -5.34
N THR A 51 -5.90 13.59 -5.06
CA THR A 51 -5.75 14.65 -6.06
C THR A 51 -4.71 14.27 -7.13
N GLU A 52 -3.60 13.65 -6.75
CA GLU A 52 -2.59 13.17 -7.71
C GLU A 52 -3.16 12.11 -8.64
N ARG A 53 -3.86 11.09 -8.11
CA ARG A 53 -4.51 10.06 -8.93
C ARG A 53 -5.58 10.63 -9.85
N GLU A 54 -6.36 11.60 -9.38
CA GLU A 54 -7.38 12.28 -10.20
C GLU A 54 -6.73 13.09 -11.33
N ASN A 55 -5.69 13.86 -11.03
CA ASN A 55 -4.96 14.62 -12.04
C ASN A 55 -4.29 13.70 -13.06
N GLU A 56 -3.64 12.62 -12.61
CA GLU A 56 -3.02 11.65 -13.52
C GLU A 56 -4.07 11.00 -14.43
N ALA A 57 -5.24 10.63 -13.90
CA ALA A 57 -6.34 10.12 -14.71
C ALA A 57 -6.81 11.14 -15.75
N LEU A 58 -6.95 12.41 -15.39
CA LEU A 58 -7.36 13.49 -16.30
C LEU A 58 -6.30 13.77 -17.38
N GLU A 59 -5.02 13.72 -17.03
CA GLU A 59 -3.91 13.85 -17.99
C GLU A 59 -3.92 12.70 -18.99
N GLN A 60 -4.12 11.47 -18.54
CA GLN A 60 -4.18 10.28 -19.42
C GLN A 60 -5.41 10.29 -20.34
N GLU A 61 -6.56 10.80 -19.87
CA GLU A 61 -7.76 10.94 -20.70
C GLU A 61 -7.65 12.08 -21.73
N ASN A 62 -6.74 13.04 -21.53
CA ASN A 62 -6.57 14.15 -22.44
C ASN A 62 -5.92 13.67 -23.76
N PRO A 63 -6.64 13.70 -24.89
CA PRO A 63 -6.13 13.20 -26.17
C PRO A 63 -4.95 14.03 -26.71
N ASP A 64 -4.78 15.26 -26.22
CA ASP A 64 -3.66 16.12 -26.57
C ASP A 64 -2.44 15.95 -25.62
N ASN A 65 -2.53 15.15 -24.54
CA ASN A 65 -1.49 15.05 -23.51
C ASN A 65 -0.13 14.61 -24.08
N HIS A 66 -0.16 13.70 -25.04
CA HIS A 66 1.06 13.15 -25.68
C HIS A 66 1.27 13.68 -27.09
N ARG A 67 0.58 14.77 -27.49
CA ARG A 67 0.64 15.28 -28.87
C ARG A 67 2.03 15.70 -29.29
N ASP A 68 2.80 16.25 -28.35
CA ASP A 68 4.15 16.75 -28.58
C ASP A 68 5.24 15.72 -28.19
N GLU A 69 4.84 14.54 -27.69
CA GLU A 69 5.78 13.46 -27.43
C GLU A 69 6.23 12.79 -28.73
N PRO A 70 7.54 12.54 -28.90
CA PRO A 70 8.03 11.83 -30.07
C PRO A 70 7.44 10.42 -30.08
N PRO A 71 7.08 9.87 -31.26
CA PRO A 71 6.58 8.51 -31.35
C PRO A 71 7.60 7.55 -30.73
N HIS A 72 7.11 6.61 -29.92
CA HIS A 72 7.95 5.54 -29.40
C HIS A 72 8.38 4.64 -30.57
N ASN A 73 9.57 4.90 -31.12
CA ASN A 73 10.12 4.09 -32.20
C ASN A 73 10.62 2.77 -31.60
N SER A 74 9.88 1.68 -31.86
CA SER A 74 10.34 0.29 -31.70
C SER A 74 10.93 -0.23 -33.01
#